data_AF-A0A7C5A2U4-F1
#
_entry.id   AF-A0A7C5A2U4-F1
#
_cell.length_a   1.000
_cell.length_b   1.000
_cell.length_c   1.000
_cell.angle_alpha   90.00
_cell.angle_beta   90.00
_cell.angle_gamma   90.00
#
_symmetry.space_group_name_H-M   'P 1'
#
loop_
_entity.id
_entity.type
_entity.pdbx_description
1 polymer ?
#
loop_
_entity_poly.entity_id
_entity_poly.type
_entity_poly.pdbx_seq_one_letter_code
_entity_poly.pdbx_strand_id
1 'polypeptide(L)'
;MTTKVMTKATNQPTTGVMTPYALGTLGMIGAPFLFIEGLAHGFNMTQPTPLGGFLELFYLGGWMSSIIGLGMLQATGRGKGGKIILGLQLLGLILATVFSVFNIVWPSLSPDTLLFQITDTAWPLSHTFMLVVGGAVLMARRLSGWTRFAPLACGLAVPLLMAVGMIGGEQAMLFFGPYTWVVFTLLGYAVRTGKQL
;
A
#
# COMPACT_ATOMS: atom_id res chain seq x y z
N MET A 1 0.58 -56.33 9.96
CA MET A 1 -0.69 -55.57 9.91
C MET A 1 -0.45 -54.26 10.62
N THR A 2 -0.32 -53.16 9.87
CA THR A 2 0.01 -51.83 10.43
C THR A 2 -1.11 -50.88 10.06
N THR A 3 -1.94 -50.56 11.04
CA THR A 3 -3.18 -49.80 10.86
C THR A 3 -2.85 -48.33 10.64
N LYS A 4 -3.09 -47.84 9.42
CA LYS A 4 -2.90 -46.45 9.01
C LYS A 4 -4.06 -45.62 9.60
N VAL A 5 -3.79 -44.91 10.69
CA VAL A 5 -4.77 -44.00 11.30
C VAL A 5 -4.97 -42.81 10.37
N MET A 6 -6.07 -42.82 9.62
CA MET A 6 -6.52 -41.66 8.84
C MET A 6 -7.04 -40.60 9.81
N THR A 7 -6.21 -39.59 10.08
CA THR A 7 -6.63 -38.38 10.79
C THR A 7 -7.58 -37.60 9.87
N LYS A 8 -8.86 -37.60 10.22
CA LYS A 8 -9.92 -36.86 9.53
C LYS A 8 -9.62 -35.37 9.65
N ALA A 9 -9.34 -34.70 8.53
CA ALA A 9 -9.20 -33.25 8.48
C ALA A 9 -10.54 -32.62 8.85
N THR A 10 -10.62 -32.06 10.05
CA THR A 10 -11.75 -31.24 10.48
C THR A 10 -11.70 -29.91 9.72
N ASN A 11 -12.51 -29.82 8.66
CA ASN A 11 -12.85 -28.55 8.03
C ASN A 11 -13.65 -27.72 9.05
N GLN A 12 -12.95 -26.91 9.83
CA GLN A 12 -13.58 -25.87 10.61
C GLN A 12 -14.04 -24.75 9.67
N PRO A 13 -15.29 -24.30 9.78
CA PRO A 13 -15.76 -23.15 9.01
C PRO A 13 -14.95 -21.92 9.43
N THR A 14 -14.23 -21.33 8.48
CA THR A 14 -13.50 -20.09 8.70
C THR A 14 -14.50 -19.00 9.05
N THR A 15 -14.47 -18.53 10.29
CA THR A 15 -15.10 -17.27 10.68
C THR A 15 -14.66 -16.18 9.70
N GLY A 16 -15.54 -15.24 9.36
CA GLY A 16 -15.38 -14.24 8.28
C GLY A 16 -14.25 -13.21 8.45
N VAL A 17 -13.16 -13.57 9.13
CA VAL A 17 -11.96 -12.74 9.29
C VAL A 17 -11.06 -12.95 8.08
N MET A 18 -10.79 -11.86 7.34
CA MET A 18 -9.88 -11.89 6.21
C MET A 18 -8.48 -12.36 6.63
N THR A 19 -7.92 -13.31 5.89
CA THR A 19 -6.57 -13.85 6.14
C THR A 19 -5.50 -12.95 5.52
N PRO A 20 -4.22 -13.01 5.98
CA PRO A 20 -3.12 -12.32 5.33
C PRO A 20 -3.00 -12.67 3.84
N TYR A 21 -3.36 -13.90 3.47
CA TYR A 21 -3.43 -14.32 2.07
C TYR A 21 -4.41 -13.48 1.24
N ALA A 22 -5.63 -13.28 1.75
CA ALA A 22 -6.64 -12.46 1.10
C ALA A 22 -6.20 -11.00 1.02
N LEU A 23 -5.71 -10.44 2.12
CA LEU A 23 -5.23 -9.06 2.19
C LEU A 23 -4.07 -8.77 1.24
N GLY A 24 -3.08 -9.68 1.18
CA GLY A 24 -1.98 -9.57 0.23
C GLY A 24 -2.44 -9.69 -1.23
N THR A 25 -3.46 -10.50 -1.50
CA THR A 25 -4.07 -10.61 -2.83
C THR A 25 -4.79 -9.33 -3.23
N LEU A 26 -5.57 -8.73 -2.32
CA LEU A 26 -6.18 -7.42 -2.54
C LEU A 26 -5.11 -6.34 -2.79
N GLY A 27 -3.99 -6.39 -2.06
CA GLY A 27 -2.84 -5.52 -2.29
C GLY A 27 -2.28 -5.61 -3.70
N MET A 28 -2.07 -6.82 -4.21
CA MET A 28 -1.57 -7.02 -5.58
C MET A 28 -2.57 -6.57 -6.64
N ILE A 29 -3.88 -6.75 -6.41
CA ILE A 29 -4.92 -6.32 -7.35
C ILE A 29 -5.02 -4.79 -7.41
N GLY A 30 -4.89 -4.09 -6.27
CA GLY A 30 -4.94 -2.64 -6.22
C GLY A 30 -3.70 -1.95 -6.80
N ALA A 31 -2.52 -2.58 -6.70
CA ALA A 31 -1.24 -2.00 -7.12
C ALA A 31 -1.20 -1.39 -8.55
N PRO A 32 -1.74 -2.01 -9.62
CA PRO A 32 -1.68 -1.43 -10.97
C PRO A 32 -2.54 -0.17 -11.16
N PHE A 33 -3.49 0.15 -10.27
CA PHE A 33 -4.48 1.19 -10.53
C PHE A 33 -3.89 2.60 -10.58
N LEU A 34 -2.85 2.90 -9.80
CA LEU A 34 -2.12 4.18 -9.89
C LEU A 34 -1.41 4.34 -11.24
N PHE A 35 -0.89 3.24 -11.80
CA PHE A 35 -0.29 3.27 -13.14
C PHE A 35 -1.35 3.43 -14.24
N ILE A 36 -2.49 2.76 -14.10
CA ILE A 36 -3.63 2.89 -15.02
C ILE A 36 -4.16 4.34 -15.00
N GLU A 37 -4.24 4.97 -13.82
CA GLU A 37 -4.58 6.38 -13.70
C GLU A 37 -3.60 7.27 -14.46
N GLY A 38 -2.30 7.04 -14.27
CA GLY A 38 -1.25 7.74 -15.02
C GLY A 38 -1.45 7.60 -16.53
N LEU A 39 -1.71 6.38 -17.03
CA LEU A 39 -1.98 6.16 -18.45
C LEU A 39 -3.25 6.88 -18.93
N ALA A 40 -4.32 6.87 -18.13
CA ALA A 40 -5.59 7.51 -18.48
C ALA A 40 -5.50 9.04 -18.60
N HIS A 41 -4.56 9.68 -17.88
CA HIS A 41 -4.38 11.13 -17.86
C HIS A 41 -3.09 11.59 -18.54
N GLY A 42 -2.44 10.73 -19.33
CA GLY A 42 -1.18 11.07 -20.01
C GLY A 42 -0.06 11.45 -19.04
N PHE A 43 -0.09 10.89 -17.82
CA PHE A 43 0.80 11.16 -16.69
C PHE A 43 0.75 12.60 -16.16
N ASN A 44 -0.28 13.36 -16.52
CA ASN A 44 -0.55 14.67 -15.95
C ASN A 44 -1.49 14.54 -14.74
N MET A 45 -0.92 14.28 -13.57
CA MET A 45 -1.67 14.10 -12.31
C MET A 45 -2.09 15.43 -11.64
N THR A 46 -1.95 16.57 -12.31
CA THR A 46 -2.27 17.88 -11.71
C THR A 46 -3.75 18.24 -11.77
N GLN A 47 -4.55 17.50 -12.55
CA GLN A 47 -5.97 17.77 -12.72
C GLN A 47 -6.80 16.69 -12.02
N PRO A 48 -7.48 17.02 -10.90
CA PRO A 48 -8.35 16.07 -10.24
C PRO A 48 -9.51 15.72 -11.17
N THR A 49 -9.73 14.42 -11.38
CA THR A 49 -10.87 13.91 -12.15
C THR A 49 -11.60 12.82 -11.36
N PRO A 50 -12.90 12.62 -11.60
CA PRO A 50 -13.63 11.52 -10.96
C PRO A 50 -13.06 10.13 -11.28
N LEU A 51 -12.52 9.95 -12.50
CA LEU A 51 -11.88 8.69 -12.87
C LEU A 51 -10.57 8.49 -12.11
N GLY A 52 -9.74 9.53 -11.97
CA GLY A 52 -8.50 9.48 -11.19
C GLY A 52 -8.76 9.11 -9.74
N GLY A 53 -9.67 9.84 -9.09
CA GLY A 53 -10.09 9.54 -7.72
C GLY A 53 -10.62 8.10 -7.56
N PHE A 54 -11.41 7.59 -8.51
CA PHE A 54 -11.90 6.21 -8.46
C PHE A 54 -10.77 5.17 -8.57
N LEU A 55 -9.83 5.35 -9.49
CA LEU A 55 -8.68 4.46 -9.64
C LEU A 55 -7.77 4.52 -8.41
N GLU A 56 -7.56 5.71 -7.86
CA GLU A 56 -6.78 5.92 -6.65
C GLU A 56 -7.40 5.19 -5.44
N LEU A 57 -8.74 5.12 -5.32
CA LEU A 57 -9.39 4.33 -4.28
C LEU A 57 -9.04 2.84 -4.34
N PHE A 58 -8.95 2.24 -5.53
CA PHE A 58 -8.52 0.83 -5.66
C PHE A 58 -7.07 0.65 -5.25
N TYR A 59 -6.20 1.57 -5.65
CA TYR A 59 -4.80 1.58 -5.24
C TYR A 59 -4.65 1.69 -3.72
N LEU A 60 -5.27 2.69 -3.10
CA LEU A 60 -5.24 2.92 -1.66
C LEU A 60 -5.89 1.77 -0.89
N GLY A 61 -7.00 1.21 -1.38
CA GLY A 61 -7.65 0.04 -0.79
C GLY A 61 -6.76 -1.21 -0.78
N GLY A 62 -6.05 -1.47 -1.87
CA GLY A 62 -5.05 -2.53 -1.93
C GLY A 62 -3.87 -2.28 -0.99
N TRP A 63 -3.37 -1.04 -0.94
CA TRP A 63 -2.28 -0.67 -0.04
C TRP A 63 -2.70 -0.82 1.43
N MET A 64 -3.86 -0.30 1.83
CA MET A 64 -4.41 -0.49 3.18
C MET A 64 -4.54 -1.97 3.54
N SER A 65 -5.01 -2.80 2.62
CA SER A 65 -5.07 -4.25 2.81
C SER A 65 -3.69 -4.83 3.14
N SER A 66 -2.66 -4.40 2.41
CA SER A 66 -1.28 -4.81 2.68
C SER A 66 -0.78 -4.35 4.06
N ILE A 67 -1.09 -3.12 4.48
CA ILE A 67 -0.71 -2.61 5.82
C ILE A 67 -1.40 -3.40 6.94
N ILE A 68 -2.69 -3.69 6.81
CA ILE A 68 -3.43 -4.55 7.76
C ILE A 68 -2.78 -5.93 7.82
N GLY A 69 -2.44 -6.51 6.66
CA GLY A 69 -1.78 -7.80 6.58
C GLY A 69 -0.39 -7.81 7.23
N LEU A 70 0.42 -6.76 7.06
CA LEU A 70 1.67 -6.58 7.81
C LEU A 70 1.42 -6.54 9.32
N GLY A 71 0.33 -5.90 9.76
CA GLY A 71 -0.08 -5.87 11.16
C GLY A 71 -0.44 -7.26 11.70
N MET A 72 -1.19 -8.04 10.93
CA MET A 72 -1.53 -9.43 11.28
C MET A 72 -0.27 -10.31 11.35
N LEU A 73 0.70 -10.08 10.48
CA LEU A 73 2.00 -10.78 10.51
C LEU A 73 2.94 -10.26 11.60
N GLN A 74 2.55 -9.19 12.32
CA GLN A 74 3.38 -8.50 13.29
C GLN A 74 4.72 -8.08 12.67
N ALA A 75 4.71 -7.65 11.39
CA ALA A 75 5.90 -7.44 10.58
C ALA A 75 6.83 -6.37 11.17
N THR A 76 6.26 -5.35 11.83
CA THR A 76 6.97 -4.26 12.54
C THR A 76 7.24 -4.58 14.02
N GLY A 77 7.02 -5.83 14.44
CA GLY A 77 7.21 -6.30 15.81
C GLY A 77 5.90 -6.50 16.59
N ARG A 78 6.01 -7.12 17.78
CA ARG A 78 4.85 -7.45 18.65
C ARG A 78 4.42 -6.32 19.59
N GLY A 79 5.32 -5.37 19.83
CA GLY A 79 5.13 -4.28 20.79
C GLY A 79 4.16 -3.21 20.31
N LYS A 80 3.83 -2.28 21.21
CA LYS A 80 2.97 -1.12 20.90
C LYS A 80 3.56 -0.24 19.81
N GLY A 81 4.89 -0.09 19.76
CA GLY A 81 5.58 0.70 18.73
C GLY A 81 5.27 0.24 17.30
N GLY A 82 5.37 -1.07 17.02
CA GLY A 82 5.05 -1.62 15.70
C GLY A 82 3.59 -1.40 15.31
N LYS A 83 2.66 -1.50 16.27
CA LYS A 83 1.23 -1.20 16.07
C LYS A 83 0.98 0.28 15.80
N ILE A 84 1.66 1.18 16.52
CA ILE A 84 1.55 2.63 16.32
C ILE A 84 2.07 3.00 14.92
N ILE A 85 3.21 2.47 14.50
CA ILE A 85 3.76 2.71 13.15
C ILE A 85 2.76 2.34 12.07
N LEU A 86 2.19 1.13 12.13
CA LEU A 86 1.20 0.69 11.13
C LEU A 86 -0.13 1.47 11.25
N GLY A 87 -0.52 1.87 12.45
CA GLY A 87 -1.71 2.69 12.68
C GLY A 87 -1.57 4.10 12.09
N LEU A 88 -0.40 4.74 12.25
CA LEU A 88 -0.09 6.03 11.63
C LEU A 88 -0.08 5.94 10.10
N GLN A 89 0.50 4.87 9.55
CA GLN A 89 0.44 4.61 8.10
C GLN A 89 -1.02 4.48 7.62
N LEU A 90 -1.85 3.71 8.33
CA LEU A 90 -3.27 3.58 7.97
C LEU A 90 -4.02 4.90 8.07
N LEU A 91 -3.73 5.73 9.08
CA LEU A 91 -4.33 7.05 9.21
C LEU A 91 -3.99 7.94 8.01
N GLY A 92 -2.73 7.93 7.55
CA GLY A 92 -2.32 8.63 6.33
C GLY A 92 -3.09 8.15 5.09
N LEU A 93 -3.24 6.83 4.94
CA LEU A 93 -3.99 6.25 3.81
C LEU A 93 -5.49 6.56 3.86
N ILE A 94 -6.08 6.65 5.06
CA ILE A 94 -7.48 7.08 5.23
C ILE A 94 -7.63 8.55 4.79
N LEU A 95 -6.71 9.43 5.19
CA LEU A 95 -6.73 10.83 4.76
C LEU A 95 -6.56 10.97 3.24
N ALA A 96 -5.66 10.19 2.64
CA ALA A 96 -5.51 10.14 1.19
C ALA A 96 -6.78 9.60 0.50
N THR A 97 -7.45 8.62 1.11
CA THR A 97 -8.73 8.10 0.59
C THR A 97 -9.82 9.17 0.60
N VAL A 98 -9.86 10.03 1.63
CA VAL A 98 -10.77 11.18 1.68
C VAL A 98 -10.49 12.15 0.53
N PHE A 99 -9.23 12.40 0.19
CA PHE A 99 -8.86 13.19 -0.98
C PHE A 99 -9.41 12.58 -2.27
N SER A 100 -9.20 11.28 -2.50
CA SER A 100 -9.74 10.58 -3.68
C SER A 100 -11.26 10.65 -3.75
N VAL A 101 -11.96 10.59 -2.61
CA VAL A 101 -13.42 10.78 -2.56
C VAL A 101 -13.80 12.19 -3.00
N PHE A 102 -13.08 13.24 -2.56
CA PHE A 102 -13.33 14.60 -3.05
C PHE A 102 -13.13 14.72 -4.56
N ASN A 103 -12.11 14.08 -5.13
CA ASN A 103 -11.91 14.07 -6.58
C ASN A 103 -13.08 13.42 -7.33
N ILE A 104 -13.80 12.48 -6.70
CA ILE A 104 -15.00 11.84 -7.26
C ILE A 104 -16.25 12.71 -7.11
N VAL A 105 -16.54 13.15 -5.88
CA VAL A 105 -17.84 13.75 -5.54
C VAL A 105 -17.86 15.27 -5.68
N TRP A 106 -16.69 15.91 -5.57
CA TRP A 106 -16.55 17.35 -5.60
C TRP A 106 -15.24 17.78 -6.31
N PRO A 107 -15.07 17.44 -7.59
CA PRO A 107 -13.84 17.76 -8.33
C PRO A 107 -13.56 19.26 -8.46
N SER A 108 -14.56 20.11 -8.21
CA SER A 108 -14.43 21.58 -8.22
C SER A 108 -14.12 22.18 -6.84
N LEU A 109 -13.77 21.36 -5.84
CA LEU A 109 -13.36 21.86 -4.52
C LEU A 109 -12.10 22.72 -4.66
N SER A 110 -12.10 23.92 -4.04
CA SER A 110 -10.96 24.83 -4.17
C SER A 110 -9.71 24.23 -3.49
N PRO A 111 -8.55 24.23 -4.19
CA PRO A 111 -7.26 23.83 -3.62
C PRO A 111 -6.82 24.67 -2.41
N ASP A 112 -7.38 25.86 -2.23
CA ASP A 112 -7.03 26.76 -1.13
C ASP A 112 -7.67 26.36 0.21
N THR A 113 -8.57 25.38 0.20
CA THR A 113 -9.20 24.90 1.43
C THR A 113 -8.22 24.06 2.25
N LEU A 114 -8.14 24.34 3.55
CA LEU A 114 -7.24 23.61 4.47
C LEU A 114 -7.48 22.09 4.44
N LEU A 115 -8.74 21.68 4.29
CA LEU A 115 -9.11 20.27 4.19
C LEU A 115 -8.53 19.62 2.92
N PHE A 116 -8.59 20.30 1.78
CA PHE A 116 -7.99 19.81 0.53
C PHE A 116 -6.48 19.65 0.69
N GLN A 117 -5.79 20.66 1.21
CA GLN A 117 -4.33 20.62 1.39
C GLN A 117 -3.86 19.51 2.34
N ILE A 118 -4.56 19.32 3.47
CA ILE A 118 -4.23 18.26 4.44
C ILE A 118 -4.39 16.87 3.80
N THR A 119 -5.49 16.65 3.07
CA THR A 119 -5.80 15.34 2.48
C THR A 119 -4.92 15.04 1.26
N ASP A 120 -4.61 16.04 0.45
CA ASP A 120 -3.65 15.95 -0.67
C ASP A 120 -2.23 15.61 -0.18
N THR A 121 -1.77 16.30 0.88
CA THR A 121 -0.44 16.06 1.47
C THR A 121 -0.31 14.66 2.11
N ALA A 122 -1.42 14.03 2.48
CA ALA A 122 -1.40 12.71 3.09
C ALA A 122 -0.86 11.62 2.16
N TRP A 123 -1.05 11.75 0.84
CA TRP A 123 -0.58 10.78 -0.14
C TRP A 123 0.96 10.71 -0.25
N PRO A 124 1.70 11.82 -0.50
CA PRO A 124 3.16 11.77 -0.56
C PRO A 124 3.77 11.48 0.82
N LEU A 125 3.11 11.96 1.90
CA LEU A 125 3.55 11.65 3.26
C LEU A 125 3.41 10.15 3.58
N SER A 126 2.33 9.51 3.14
CA SER A 126 2.13 8.07 3.32
C SER A 126 3.15 7.24 2.55
N HIS A 127 3.58 7.69 1.37
CA HIS A 127 4.66 7.03 0.64
C HIS A 127 5.97 7.15 1.41
N THR A 128 6.38 8.37 1.78
CA THR A 128 7.64 8.56 2.51
C THR A 128 7.64 7.87 3.88
N PHE A 129 6.50 7.81 4.57
CA PHE A 129 6.38 7.10 5.85
C PHE A 129 6.58 5.58 5.73
N MET A 130 6.42 4.99 4.54
CA MET A 130 6.81 3.60 4.31
C MET A 130 8.31 3.33 4.51
N LEU A 131 9.17 4.36 4.49
CA LEU A 131 10.57 4.21 4.89
C LEU A 131 10.68 3.86 6.39
N VAL A 132 9.84 4.48 7.23
CA VAL A 132 9.75 4.16 8.67
C VAL A 132 9.18 2.76 8.86
N VAL A 133 8.12 2.41 8.12
CA VAL A 133 7.54 1.05 8.14
C VAL A 133 8.59 0.02 7.73
N GLY A 134 9.31 0.26 6.63
CA GLY A 134 10.39 -0.60 6.13
C GLY A 134 11.52 -0.76 7.13
N GLY A 135 12.01 0.33 7.72
CA GLY A 135 13.02 0.29 8.78
C GLY A 135 12.56 -0.57 9.96
N ALA A 136 11.32 -0.38 10.44
CA ALA A 136 10.75 -1.18 11.51
C ALA A 136 10.62 -2.67 11.15
N VAL A 137 10.22 -3.00 9.91
CA VAL A 137 10.16 -4.39 9.42
C VAL A 137 11.55 -5.03 9.38
N LEU A 138 12.57 -4.30 8.92
CA LEU A 138 13.95 -4.77 8.87
C LEU A 138 14.52 -5.01 10.27
N MET A 139 14.23 -4.12 11.23
CA MET A 139 14.66 -4.26 12.62
C MET A 139 13.96 -5.42 13.33
N ALA A 140 12.65 -5.58 13.11
CA ALA A 140 11.86 -6.63 13.76
C ALA A 140 12.19 -8.04 13.22
N ARG A 141 12.70 -8.14 11.98
CA ARG A 141 13.12 -9.40 11.33
C ARG A 141 12.02 -10.48 11.35
N ARG A 142 10.76 -10.07 11.28
CA ARG A 142 9.58 -10.96 11.33
C ARG A 142 9.20 -11.52 9.95
N LEU A 143 9.63 -10.86 8.88
CA LEU A 143 9.54 -11.35 7.51
C LEU A 143 10.87 -11.98 7.09
N SER A 144 10.81 -13.04 6.29
CA SER A 144 11.98 -13.81 5.86
C SER A 144 12.51 -13.38 4.48
N GLY A 145 13.80 -13.61 4.28
CA GLY A 145 14.45 -13.41 2.97
C GLY A 145 14.36 -11.97 2.46
N TRP A 146 14.01 -11.82 1.18
CA TRP A 146 13.94 -10.53 0.50
C TRP A 146 12.64 -9.77 0.79
N THR A 147 11.56 -10.45 1.22
CA THR A 147 10.23 -9.84 1.40
C THR A 147 10.21 -8.72 2.45
N ARG A 148 11.14 -8.75 3.41
CA ARG A 148 11.34 -7.68 4.40
C ARG A 148 11.74 -6.32 3.80
N PHE A 149 12.25 -6.29 2.58
CA PHE A 149 12.64 -5.05 1.89
C PHE A 149 11.48 -4.42 1.10
N ALA A 150 10.38 -5.15 0.89
CA ALA A 150 9.26 -4.65 0.09
C ALA A 150 8.65 -3.34 0.62
N PRO A 151 8.41 -3.16 1.94
CA PRO A 151 7.90 -1.89 2.45
C PRO A 151 8.90 -0.74 2.25
N LEU A 152 10.20 -1.00 2.38
CA LEU A 152 11.23 0.01 2.14
C LEU A 152 11.24 0.45 0.66
N ALA A 153 11.12 -0.50 -0.27
CA ALA A 153 11.04 -0.20 -1.69
C ALA A 153 9.81 0.67 -2.03
N CYS A 154 8.66 0.41 -1.39
CA CYS A 154 7.48 1.28 -1.52
C CYS A 154 7.78 2.72 -1.02
N GLY A 155 8.51 2.84 0.10
CA GLY A 155 8.87 4.15 0.65
C GLY A 155 9.82 4.98 -0.19
N LEU A 156 10.55 4.34 -1.11
CA LEU A 156 11.44 5.02 -2.06
C LEU A 156 10.70 5.58 -3.28
N ALA A 157 9.41 5.31 -3.47
CA ALA A 157 8.68 5.73 -4.67
C ALA A 157 8.72 7.25 -4.88
N VAL A 158 8.36 8.04 -3.87
CA VAL A 158 8.37 9.51 -3.95
C VAL A 158 9.79 10.08 -4.00
N PRO A 159 10.75 9.66 -3.15
CA PRO A 159 12.14 10.09 -3.28
C PRO A 159 12.74 9.84 -4.67
N LEU A 160 12.45 8.67 -5.27
CA LEU A 160 12.90 8.34 -6.62
C LEU A 160 12.19 9.17 -7.68
N LEU A 161 10.88 9.41 -7.56
CA LEU A 161 10.15 10.31 -8.44
C LEU A 161 10.79 11.71 -8.44
N MET A 162 11.10 12.26 -7.27
CA MET A 162 11.75 13.57 -7.16
C MET A 162 13.16 13.54 -7.79
N ALA A 163 13.97 12.53 -7.49
CA ALA A 163 15.32 12.40 -8.05
C ALA A 163 15.33 12.26 -9.58
N VAL A 164 14.42 11.44 -10.13
CA VAL A 164 14.26 11.29 -11.58
C VAL A 164 13.69 12.57 -12.19
N GLY A 165 12.74 13.24 -11.52
CA GLY A 165 12.18 14.52 -11.94
C GLY A 165 13.21 15.64 -12.09
N MET A 166 14.21 15.67 -11.20
CA MET A 166 15.32 16.63 -11.28
C MET A 166 16.20 16.44 -12.54
N ILE A 167 16.22 15.25 -13.13
CA ILE A 167 17.09 14.91 -14.27
C ILE A 167 16.28 14.85 -15.57
N GLY A 168 15.11 14.21 -15.54
CA GLY A 168 14.29 13.88 -16.71
C GLY A 168 13.00 14.70 -16.85
N GLY A 169 12.73 15.64 -15.93
CA GLY A 169 11.53 16.49 -15.98
C GLY A 169 10.23 15.68 -15.97
N GLU A 170 9.31 16.03 -16.88
CA GLU A 170 7.98 15.40 -17.01
C GLU A 170 8.03 13.89 -17.30
N GLN A 171 9.13 13.38 -17.86
CA GLN A 171 9.29 11.94 -18.12
C GLN A 171 9.42 11.11 -16.84
N ALA A 172 9.67 11.72 -15.68
CA ALA A 172 9.76 11.01 -14.40
C ALA A 172 8.49 10.22 -14.07
N MET A 173 7.33 10.70 -14.51
CA MET A 173 6.06 10.01 -14.28
C MET A 173 5.94 8.69 -15.06
N LEU A 174 6.61 8.58 -16.22
CA LEU A 174 6.71 7.32 -16.97
C LEU A 174 7.47 6.24 -16.21
N PHE A 175 8.38 6.64 -15.32
CA PHE A 175 9.11 5.72 -14.44
C PHE A 175 8.30 5.41 -13.17
N PHE A 176 7.64 6.41 -12.61
CA PHE A 176 6.95 6.30 -11.32
C PHE A 176 5.79 5.29 -11.33
N GLY A 177 4.97 5.29 -12.39
CA GLY A 177 3.85 4.36 -12.50
C GLY A 177 4.26 2.88 -12.51
N PRO A 178 5.15 2.44 -13.41
CA PRO A 178 5.68 1.07 -13.41
C PRO A 178 6.40 0.71 -12.11
N TYR A 179 7.18 1.66 -11.54
CA TYR A 179 7.87 1.43 -10.28
C TYR A 179 6.89 1.12 -9.15
N THR A 180 5.88 1.98 -8.94
CA THR A 180 4.87 1.80 -7.90
C THR A 180 4.10 0.50 -8.10
N TRP A 181 3.62 0.22 -9.31
CA TRP A 181 2.94 -1.04 -9.60
C TRP A 181 3.77 -2.26 -9.16
N VAL A 182 5.06 -2.32 -9.53
CA VAL A 182 5.93 -3.45 -9.17
C VAL A 182 6.14 -3.53 -7.65
N VAL A 183 6.58 -2.46 -7.00
CA VAL A 183 6.93 -2.52 -5.57
C VAL A 183 5.72 -2.76 -4.67
N PHE A 184 4.56 -2.22 -5.01
CA PHE A 184 3.31 -2.47 -4.27
C PHE A 184 2.74 -3.87 -4.52
N THR A 185 2.95 -4.42 -5.73
CA THR A 185 2.68 -5.84 -5.97
C THR A 185 3.58 -6.73 -5.11
N LEU A 186 4.88 -6.40 -5.00
CA LEU A 186 5.82 -7.11 -4.13
C LEU A 186 5.45 -7.00 -2.64
N LEU A 187 4.92 -5.85 -2.21
CA LEU A 187 4.39 -5.67 -0.86
C LEU A 187 3.19 -6.60 -0.60
N GLY A 188 2.22 -6.64 -1.52
CA GLY A 188 1.08 -7.57 -1.44
C GLY A 188 1.54 -9.03 -1.43
N TYR A 189 2.54 -9.37 -2.25
CA TYR A 189 3.16 -10.70 -2.26
C TYR A 189 3.84 -11.05 -0.92
N ALA A 190 4.59 -10.12 -0.33
CA ALA A 190 5.24 -10.29 0.97
C ALA A 190 4.21 -10.57 2.08
N VAL A 191 3.07 -9.89 2.03
CA VAL A 191 1.95 -10.12 2.96
C VAL A 191 1.28 -11.48 2.71
N ARG A 192 1.03 -11.82 1.44
CA ARG A 192 0.35 -13.07 1.06
C ARG A 192 1.16 -14.31 1.45
N THR A 193 2.48 -14.24 1.29
CA THR A 193 3.41 -15.36 1.51
C THR A 193 4.07 -15.33 2.89
N GLY A 194 3.89 -14.24 3.63
CA GLY A 194 4.45 -14.04 4.95
C GLY A 194 4.01 -15.13 5.91
N LYS A 195 4.98 -15.82 6.50
CA LYS A 195 4.77 -16.71 7.64
C LYS A 195 5.18 -15.98 8.90
N GLN A 196 4.36 -16.05 9.95
CA GLN A 196 4.78 -15.59 11.26
C GLN A 196 5.94 -16.47 11.73
N LEU A 197 7.13 -15.88 11.89
CA LEU A 197 8.26 -16.52 12.55
C LEU A 197 8.06 -16.62 14.07
#